data_AF-A0A359BAY2-F1
#
_entry.id   AF-A0A359BAY2-F1
#
_cell.length_a   1.000
_cell.length_b   1.000
_cell.length_c   1.000
_cell.angle_alpha   90.00
_cell.angle_beta   90.00
_cell.angle_gamma   90.00
#
_symmetry.space_group_name_H-M   'P 1'
#
loop_
_entity.id
_entity.type
_entity.pdbx_description
1 polymer ?
#
loop_
_entity_poly.entity_id
_entity_poly.type
_entity_poly.pdbx_seq_one_letter_code
_entity_poly.pdbx_strand_id
1 'polypeptide(L)' 'HEIRPLDCQVDLLPRAHGSAMFTRGQTQVIGTTTLGPLSDKQLIDNLTGET' A
#
# COMPACT_ATOMS: atom_id res chain seq x y z
N HIS A 1 -13.11 15.59 -19.93
CA HIS A 1 -12.07 14.92 -19.13
C HIS A 1 -12.42 13.45 -19.01
N GLU A 2 -11.76 12.60 -19.79
CA GLU A 2 -12.02 11.14 -19.79
C GLU A 2 -11.03 10.44 -18.86
N ILE A 3 -11.53 9.49 -18.05
CA ILE A 3 -10.71 8.65 -17.18
C ILE A 3 -10.27 7.43 -18.00
N ARG A 4 -8.96 7.13 -18.00
CA ARG A 4 -8.42 5.93 -18.65
C ARG A 4 -8.98 4.65 -18.00
N PRO A 5 -9.06 3.52 -18.73
CA PRO A 5 -9.57 2.25 -18.18
C PRO A 5 -8.93 1.87 -16.85
N LEU A 6 -9.75 1.38 -15.92
CA LEU A 6 -9.37 0.99 -14.57
C LEU A 6 -9.50 -0.53 -14.42
N ASP A 7 -8.54 -1.15 -13.73
CA ASP A 7 -8.61 -2.54 -13.29
C ASP A 7 -8.00 -2.68 -11.89
N CYS A 8 -8.55 -3.60 -11.11
CA CYS A 8 -8.14 -3.87 -9.74
C CYS A 8 -8.15 -5.38 -9.47
N GLN A 9 -7.06 -5.89 -8.89
CA GLN A 9 -6.96 -7.28 -8.45
C GLN A 9 -6.42 -7.32 -7.02
N VAL A 10 -6.84 -8.31 -6.25
CA VAL A 10 -6.40 -8.55 -4.87
C VAL A 10 -5.85 -9.97 -4.74
N ASP A 11 -5.11 -10.24 -3.67
CA ASP A 11 -4.58 -11.58 -3.35
C ASP A 11 -3.62 -12.14 -4.42
N LEU A 12 -2.80 -11.28 -5.04
CA LEU A 12 -1.81 -11.69 -6.05
C LEU A 12 -0.60 -12.40 -5.44
N LEU A 13 -0.25 -12.06 -4.20
CA LEU A 13 0.90 -12.60 -3.47
C LEU A 13 0.40 -13.43 -2.28
N PRO A 14 0.32 -14.77 -2.41
CA PRO A 14 -0.37 -15.64 -1.43
C PRO A 14 0.32 -15.73 -0.06
N ARG A 15 1.51 -15.12 0.08
CA ARG A 15 2.29 -15.09 1.33
C ARG A 15 2.30 -13.74 2.01
N ALA A 16 1.93 -12.66 1.31
CA ALA A 16 1.80 -11.35 1.93
C ALA A 16 0.54 -11.35 2.82
N HIS A 17 0.52 -10.54 3.88
CA HIS A 17 -0.70 -10.40 4.68
C HIS A 17 -1.85 -9.77 3.87
N GLY A 18 -1.50 -8.88 2.93
CA GLY A 18 -2.42 -8.38 1.91
C GLY A 18 -1.64 -7.97 0.67
N SER A 19 -2.24 -8.11 -0.51
CA SER A 19 -1.66 -7.60 -1.75
C SER A 19 -2.75 -7.16 -2.72
N ALA A 20 -2.44 -6.14 -3.52
CA ALA A 20 -3.33 -5.63 -4.55
C ALA A 20 -2.55 -5.04 -5.72
N MET A 21 -3.11 -5.17 -6.92
CA MET A 21 -2.62 -4.50 -8.12
C MET A 21 -3.70 -3.53 -8.62
N PHE A 22 -3.29 -2.30 -8.86
CA PHE A 22 -4.14 -1.27 -9.44
C PHE A 22 -3.57 -0.83 -10.79
N THR A 23 -4.42 -0.76 -11.80
CA THR A 23 -4.06 -0.33 -13.15
C THR A 23 -4.98 0.81 -13.61
N ARG A 24 -4.40 1.89 -14.15
CA ARG A 24 -5.11 2.98 -14.83
C ARG A 24 -4.47 3.32 -16.17
N GLY A 25 -4.99 2.74 -17.25
CA GLY A 25 -4.32 2.76 -18.55
C GLY A 25 -2.95 2.11 -18.46
N GLN A 26 -1.88 2.84 -18.82
CA GLN A 26 -0.50 2.34 -18.76
C GLN A 26 0.17 2.51 -17.39
N THR A 27 -0.48 3.13 -16.42
CA THR A 27 0.05 3.26 -15.06
C THR A 27 -0.39 2.05 -14.23
N GLN A 28 0.56 1.28 -13.71
CA GLN A 28 0.29 0.12 -12.87
C GLN A 28 1.14 0.15 -11.60
N VAL A 29 0.54 -0.25 -10.48
CA VAL A 29 1.20 -0.36 -9.19
C VAL A 29 0.77 -1.66 -8.52
N ILE A 30 1.74 -2.35 -7.89
CA ILE A 30 1.47 -3.41 -6.93
C ILE A 30 1.77 -2.90 -5.52
N GLY A 31 0.80 -3.07 -4.62
CA GLY A 31 0.93 -2.78 -3.20
C GLY A 31 0.89 -4.08 -2.39
N THR A 32 1.64 -4.10 -1.29
CA THR A 32 1.63 -5.18 -0.30
C THR A 32 1.44 -4.59 1.09
N THR A 33 0.74 -5.31 1.95
CA THR A 33 0.52 -4.97 3.35
C THR A 33 1.28 -5.96 4.21
N THR A 34 2.03 -5.43 5.17
CA THR A 34 2.70 -6.22 6.21
C THR A 34 2.12 -5.83 7.57
N LEU A 35 1.62 -6.82 8.30
CA LEU A 35 1.18 -6.67 9.68
C LEU A 35 2.34 -7.03 10.61
N GLY A 36 2.58 -6.18 11.61
CA GLY A 36 3.56 -6.41 12.67
C GLY A 36 2.96 -6.01 14.03
N PRO A 37 3.58 -6.42 15.15
CA PRO A 37 3.21 -5.95 16.48
C PRO A 37 3.38 -4.43 16.62
N LEU A 38 2.72 -3.84 17.62
CA LEU A 38 2.84 -2.39 17.91
C LEU A 38 4.29 -1.95 18.20
N SER A 39 5.16 -2.87 18.60
CA SER A 39 6.60 -2.63 18.79
C SER A 39 7.33 -2.29 17.50
N ASP A 40 6.80 -2.66 16.33
CA ASP A 40 7.43 -2.43 15.02
C ASP A 40 7.09 -1.04 14.46
N LYS A 41 6.31 -0.23 15.19
CA LYS A 41 6.01 1.15 14.79
C LYS A 41 7.31 1.95 14.64
N GLN A 42 7.38 2.78 13.61
CA GLN A 42 8.48 3.73 13.46
C GLN A 42 8.37 4.79 14.57
N LEU A 43 9.43 4.95 15.36
CA LEU A 43 9.57 6.10 16.24
C LEU A 43 9.98 7.31 15.40
N ILE A 44 9.21 8.38 15.48
CA ILE A 44 9.42 9.60 14.70
C ILE A 44 9.98 10.66 15.65
N ASP A 45 11.29 10.91 15.56
CA ASP A 45 11.96 11.96 16.32
C ASP A 45 11.95 13.27 15.52
N ASN A 46 10.88 14.05 15.68
CA ASN A 46 10.72 15.37 15.07
C ASN A 46 10.97 16.48 16.10
N LEU A 47 11.52 17.61 15.64
CA LEU A 47 11.78 18.80 16.46
C LEU A 47 10.54 19.36 17.17
N THR A 48 9.35 19.16 16.60
CA THR A 48 8.07 19.41 17.26
C THR A 48 7.59 18.08 17.84
N GLY A 49 7.64 17.93 19.16
CA GLY A 49 7.38 16.66 19.85
C GLY A 49 6.02 16.02 19.54
N GLU A 50 5.89 14.76 19.95
CA GLU A 50 4.64 13.99 19.88
C GLU A 50 3.56 14.70 20.73
N THR A 51 2.44 15.10 20.11
CA THR A 51 1.25 15.58 20.84
C THR A 51 0.33 14.43 21.19
#